data_AF-A0A925V581-F1
#
_entry.id   AF-A0A925V581-F1
#
_cell.length_a   1.000
_cell.length_b   1.000
_cell.length_c   1.000
_cell.angle_alpha   90.00
_cell.angle_beta   90.00
_cell.angle_gamma   90.00
#
_symmetry.space_group_name_H-M   'P 1'
#
loop_
_entity.id
_entity.type
_entity.pdbx_description
1 polymer ?
#
loop_
_entity_poly.entity_id
_entity_poly.type
_entity_poly.pdbx_seq_one_letter_code
_entity_poly.pdbx_strand_id
1 'polypeptide(L)'
;MHRRSSIALLTLLTGACASKQLPQTTLADTQAAMQAAQEIGAAKLPDSKLHLEYANDQLATAKRLMDDGDDKRAKRMLDRAHADAELALALARTERDRSAAKAAWLEVDGLKKPSSELQPSGETVNPLEGADSATTTPTTGTPVGGAATAGTAKETTR
;
A
#
# COMPACT_ATOMS: atom_id res chain seq x y z
N MET A 1 -6.30 70.01 -21.94
CA MET A 1 -6.51 68.88 -22.88
C MET A 1 -5.23 68.65 -23.68
N HIS A 2 -4.45 67.61 -23.38
CA HIS A 2 -3.33 67.18 -24.23
C HIS A 2 -3.52 65.72 -24.66
N ARG A 3 -2.91 65.36 -25.79
CA ARG A 3 -3.38 64.25 -26.65
C ARG A 3 -2.65 62.94 -26.36
N ARG A 4 -3.34 61.84 -26.66
CA ARG A 4 -2.82 60.47 -26.68
C ARG A 4 -1.53 60.41 -27.53
N SER A 5 -0.38 60.05 -26.94
CA SER A 5 0.70 59.31 -27.61
C SER A 5 1.85 58.99 -26.64
N SER A 6 1.95 57.73 -26.24
CA SER A 6 3.17 57.04 -25.77
C SER A 6 2.86 55.54 -25.82
N ILE A 7 2.92 54.99 -27.04
CA ILE A 7 2.59 53.59 -27.32
C ILE A 7 3.81 52.71 -27.03
N ALA A 8 3.56 51.61 -26.31
CA ALA A 8 4.32 50.36 -26.20
C ALA A 8 5.87 50.40 -26.14
N LEU A 9 6.44 49.87 -25.04
CA LEU A 9 7.71 49.12 -25.10
C LEU A 9 7.95 48.09 -23.97
N LEU A 10 6.91 47.54 -23.32
CA LEU A 10 7.12 46.63 -22.16
C LEU A 10 6.16 45.42 -22.09
N THR A 11 5.99 44.72 -23.20
CA THR A 11 5.30 43.41 -23.28
C THR A 11 6.10 42.45 -24.15
N LEU A 12 7.14 41.82 -23.59
CA LEU A 12 8.10 41.02 -24.37
C LEU A 12 8.49 39.64 -23.77
N LEU A 13 8.08 39.31 -22.53
CA LEU A 13 8.66 38.17 -21.80
C LEU A 13 7.68 37.10 -21.28
N THR A 14 6.53 36.91 -21.93
CA THR A 14 5.53 35.87 -21.59
C THR A 14 5.35 34.87 -22.74
N GLY A 15 6.33 33.98 -22.94
CA GLY A 15 6.31 33.06 -24.10
C GLY A 15 7.33 31.91 -24.15
N ALA A 16 7.79 31.37 -23.02
CA ALA A 16 8.86 30.36 -23.00
C ALA A 16 8.68 29.20 -21.99
N CYS A 17 7.50 28.56 -21.98
CA CYS A 17 7.29 27.29 -21.26
C CYS A 17 6.28 26.35 -21.95
N ALA A 18 6.30 26.30 -23.29
CA ALA A 18 5.66 25.23 -24.05
C ALA A 18 6.56 23.97 -24.03
N SER A 19 6.80 23.43 -22.84
CA SER A 19 7.68 22.28 -22.61
C SER A 19 7.15 21.04 -23.32
N LYS A 20 7.68 20.76 -24.52
CA LYS A 20 7.34 19.57 -25.32
C LYS A 20 7.96 18.32 -24.70
N GLN A 21 7.51 17.93 -23.50
CA GLN A 21 7.89 16.68 -22.86
C GLN A 21 7.66 15.51 -23.82
N LEU A 22 8.74 14.81 -24.14
CA LEU A 22 8.70 13.67 -25.06
C LEU A 22 7.85 12.55 -24.45
N PRO A 23 7.11 11.76 -25.25
CA PRO A 23 6.35 10.61 -24.75
C PRO A 23 7.15 9.67 -23.85
N GLN A 24 8.48 9.58 -24.06
CA GLN A 24 9.37 8.68 -23.33
C GLN A 24 9.36 8.84 -21.80
N THR A 25 9.20 10.04 -21.24
CA THR A 25 9.14 10.19 -19.77
C THR A 25 7.83 9.63 -19.24
N THR A 26 6.70 10.08 -19.80
CA THR A 26 5.36 9.59 -19.41
C THR A 26 5.21 8.09 -19.67
N LEU A 27 5.91 7.52 -20.65
CA LEU A 27 5.97 6.06 -20.88
C LEU A 27 6.64 5.33 -19.70
N ALA A 28 7.78 5.82 -19.21
CA ALA A 28 8.44 5.26 -18.03
C ALA A 28 7.56 5.43 -16.78
N ASP A 29 6.97 6.61 -16.56
CA ASP A 29 6.07 6.91 -15.45
C ASP A 29 4.82 5.99 -15.47
N THR A 30 4.26 5.74 -16.66
CA THR A 30 3.14 4.80 -16.87
C THR A 30 3.55 3.37 -16.48
N GLN A 31 4.70 2.89 -16.97
CA GLN A 31 5.15 1.53 -16.70
C GLN A 31 5.49 1.31 -15.22
N ALA A 32 6.06 2.30 -14.54
CA ALA A 32 6.32 2.25 -13.10
C ALA A 32 5.02 2.19 -12.28
N ALA A 33 4.02 3.01 -12.61
CA ALA A 33 2.71 2.98 -11.95
C ALA A 33 2.00 1.62 -12.12
N MET A 34 2.05 1.06 -13.34
CA MET A 34 1.47 -0.26 -13.63
C MET A 34 2.18 -1.39 -12.87
N GLN A 35 3.52 -1.36 -12.77
CA GLN A 35 4.29 -2.33 -12.00
C GLN A 35 3.97 -2.23 -10.50
N ALA A 36 3.98 -1.02 -9.93
CA ALA A 36 3.63 -0.80 -8.52
C ALA A 36 2.21 -1.30 -8.18
N ALA A 37 1.24 -1.12 -9.09
CA ALA A 37 -0.11 -1.67 -8.94
C ALA A 37 -0.13 -3.21 -8.97
N GLN A 38 0.61 -3.83 -9.91
CA GLN A 38 0.72 -5.29 -10.03
C GLN A 38 1.40 -5.92 -8.80
N GLU A 39 2.47 -5.31 -8.29
CA GLU A 39 3.22 -5.77 -7.11
C GLU A 39 2.34 -5.86 -5.85
N ILE A 40 1.50 -4.84 -5.59
CA ILE A 40 0.56 -4.86 -4.46
C ILE A 40 -0.72 -5.66 -4.75
N GLY A 41 -0.82 -6.32 -5.91
CA GLY A 41 -1.87 -7.27 -6.23
C GLY A 41 -3.13 -6.70 -6.88
N ALA A 42 -3.08 -5.50 -7.48
CA ALA A 42 -4.23 -4.88 -8.16
C ALA A 42 -4.94 -5.82 -9.16
N ALA A 43 -4.20 -6.68 -9.87
CA ALA A 43 -4.76 -7.66 -10.81
C ALA A 43 -5.67 -8.73 -10.16
N LYS A 44 -5.75 -8.79 -8.82
CA LYS A 44 -6.63 -9.69 -8.05
C LYS A 44 -7.91 -9.02 -7.57
N LEU A 45 -8.02 -7.70 -7.67
CA LEU A 45 -9.17 -6.91 -7.22
C LEU A 45 -9.97 -6.47 -8.46
N PRO A 46 -11.30 -6.69 -8.54
CA PRO A 46 -12.07 -6.45 -9.78
C PRO A 46 -11.91 -5.04 -10.35
N ASP A 47 -12.08 -4.01 -9.51
CA ASP A 47 -12.05 -2.61 -9.95
C ASP A 47 -10.62 -2.17 -10.31
N SER A 48 -9.64 -2.50 -9.48
CA SER A 48 -8.22 -2.21 -9.77
C SER A 48 -7.73 -2.93 -11.02
N LYS A 49 -8.20 -4.16 -11.26
CA LYS A 49 -7.88 -4.91 -12.47
C LYS A 49 -8.43 -4.22 -13.71
N LEU A 50 -9.69 -3.77 -13.70
CA LEU A 50 -10.30 -3.09 -14.85
C LEU A 50 -9.45 -1.91 -15.33
N HIS A 51 -8.97 -1.08 -14.40
CA HIS A 51 -8.09 0.05 -14.70
C HIS A 51 -6.69 -0.38 -15.15
N LEU A 52 -6.14 -1.49 -14.64
CA LEU A 52 -4.89 -2.07 -15.17
C LEU A 52 -5.02 -2.54 -16.63
N GLU A 53 -6.13 -3.18 -17.01
CA GLU A 53 -6.35 -3.59 -18.41
C GLU A 53 -6.55 -2.37 -19.33
N TYR A 54 -7.27 -1.34 -18.86
CA TYR A 54 -7.36 -0.08 -19.59
C TYR A 54 -5.99 0.60 -19.75
N ALA A 55 -5.12 0.57 -18.75
CA ALA A 55 -3.75 1.07 -18.87
C ALA A 55 -2.91 0.24 -19.87
N ASN A 56 -3.06 -1.10 -19.88
CA ASN A 56 -2.43 -1.99 -20.87
C ASN A 56 -2.81 -1.61 -22.31
N ASP A 57 -4.11 -1.54 -22.62
CA ASP A 57 -4.62 -1.24 -23.97
C ASP A 57 -4.18 0.13 -24.47
N GLN A 58 -4.15 1.11 -23.58
CA GLN A 58 -3.75 2.47 -23.89
C GLN A 58 -2.24 2.60 -24.06
N LEU A 59 -1.43 1.92 -23.24
CA LEU A 59 0.03 1.84 -23.43
C LEU A 59 0.40 1.12 -24.73
N ALA A 60 -0.30 0.03 -25.08
CA ALA A 60 -0.13 -0.68 -26.35
C ALA A 60 -0.54 0.19 -27.55
N THR A 61 -1.53 1.06 -27.38
CA THR A 61 -1.93 2.04 -28.41
C THR A 61 -0.96 3.21 -28.49
N ALA A 62 -0.43 3.69 -27.36
CA ALA A 62 0.58 4.73 -27.31
C ALA A 62 1.87 4.30 -28.01
N LYS A 63 2.37 3.08 -27.75
CA LYS A 63 3.59 2.55 -28.36
C LYS A 63 3.49 2.55 -29.89
N ARG A 64 2.42 1.98 -30.46
CA ARG A 64 2.16 2.03 -31.90
C ARG A 64 2.16 3.46 -32.46
N LEU A 65 1.56 4.41 -31.74
CA LEU A 65 1.56 5.82 -32.14
C LEU A 65 2.95 6.49 -32.04
N MET A 66 3.85 5.99 -31.21
CA MET A 66 5.26 6.42 -31.18
C MET A 66 6.03 5.83 -32.36
N ASP A 67 5.78 4.56 -32.70
CA ASP A 67 6.36 3.88 -33.86
C ASP A 67 5.88 4.52 -35.19
N ASP A 68 4.62 4.95 -35.25
CA ASP A 68 4.01 5.74 -36.33
C ASP A 68 4.52 7.21 -36.39
N GLY A 69 5.28 7.67 -35.39
CA GLY A 69 5.79 9.05 -35.28
C GLY A 69 4.77 10.10 -34.81
N ASP A 70 3.56 9.71 -34.40
CA ASP A 70 2.53 10.60 -33.86
C ASP A 70 2.70 10.81 -32.34
N ASP A 71 3.81 11.46 -31.97
CA ASP A 71 4.13 11.96 -30.62
C ASP A 71 2.90 12.55 -29.90
N LYS A 72 2.06 13.28 -30.63
CA LYS A 72 0.94 14.04 -30.08
C LYS A 72 -0.21 13.12 -29.68
N ARG A 73 -0.56 12.11 -30.49
CA ARG A 73 -1.58 11.12 -30.11
C ARG A 73 -0.99 10.10 -29.13
N ALA A 74 0.28 9.71 -29.28
CA ALA A 74 1.00 8.87 -28.31
C ALA A 74 0.94 9.46 -26.90
N LYS A 75 1.36 10.72 -26.71
CA LYS A 75 1.33 11.37 -25.38
C LYS A 75 -0.06 11.37 -24.77
N ARG A 76 -1.12 11.67 -25.52
CA ARG A 76 -2.50 11.65 -24.99
C ARG A 76 -2.98 10.25 -24.56
N MET A 77 -2.45 9.20 -25.17
CA MET A 77 -2.71 7.81 -24.73
C MET A 77 -1.89 7.44 -23.50
N LEU A 78 -0.65 7.92 -23.37
CA LEU A 78 0.15 7.74 -22.15
C LEU A 78 -0.40 8.52 -20.95
N ASP A 79 -0.82 9.78 -21.15
CA ASP A 79 -1.41 10.62 -20.11
C ASP A 79 -2.66 9.97 -19.50
N ARG A 80 -3.45 9.27 -20.33
CA ARG A 80 -4.61 8.49 -19.89
C ARG A 80 -4.21 7.13 -19.28
N ALA A 81 -3.26 6.41 -19.87
CA ALA A 81 -2.77 5.13 -19.36
C ALA A 81 -2.16 5.27 -17.95
N HIS A 82 -1.40 6.34 -17.71
CA HIS A 82 -0.83 6.68 -16.41
C HIS A 82 -1.93 6.98 -15.37
N ALA A 83 -2.99 7.71 -15.76
CA ALA A 83 -4.12 7.99 -14.88
C ALA A 83 -4.92 6.74 -14.50
N ASP A 84 -5.17 5.83 -15.46
CA ASP A 84 -5.77 4.52 -15.19
C ASP A 84 -4.85 3.64 -14.30
N ALA A 85 -3.52 3.67 -14.51
CA ALA A 85 -2.56 2.94 -13.69
C ALA A 85 -2.47 3.45 -12.23
N GLU A 86 -2.41 4.76 -12.02
CA GLU A 86 -2.44 5.37 -10.69
C GLU A 86 -3.78 5.13 -9.96
N LEU A 87 -4.89 5.09 -10.70
CA LEU A 87 -6.19 4.73 -10.13
C LEU A 87 -6.23 3.25 -9.70
N ALA A 88 -5.69 2.32 -10.50
CA ALA A 88 -5.54 0.92 -10.10
C ALA A 88 -4.68 0.76 -8.84
N LEU A 89 -3.56 1.49 -8.77
CA LEU A 89 -2.65 1.56 -7.61
C LEU A 89 -3.35 2.11 -6.37
N ALA A 90 -4.11 3.21 -6.49
CA ALA A 90 -4.86 3.82 -5.40
C ALA A 90 -5.97 2.90 -4.86
N LEU A 91 -6.72 2.24 -5.75
CA LEU A 91 -7.75 1.27 -5.37
C LEU A 91 -7.15 0.07 -4.62
N ALA A 92 -6.01 -0.46 -5.09
CA ALA A 92 -5.35 -1.60 -4.45
C ALA A 92 -4.72 -1.24 -3.09
N ARG A 93 -4.15 -0.03 -2.94
CA ARG A 93 -3.77 0.52 -1.63
C ARG A 93 -4.99 0.62 -0.70
N THR A 94 -6.10 1.15 -1.19
CA THR A 94 -7.34 1.35 -0.40
C THR A 94 -7.88 0.04 0.16
N GLU A 95 -7.93 -1.04 -0.64
CA GLU A 95 -8.45 -2.33 -0.16
C GLU A 95 -7.48 -3.06 0.77
N ARG A 96 -6.15 -2.93 0.55
CA ARG A 96 -5.12 -3.38 1.51
C ARG A 96 -5.30 -2.70 2.86
N ASP A 97 -5.47 -1.38 2.86
CA ASP A 97 -5.54 -0.57 4.07
C ASP A 97 -6.87 -0.78 4.82
N ARG A 98 -7.99 -0.96 4.09
CA ARG A 98 -9.26 -1.45 4.64
C ARG A 98 -9.11 -2.82 5.28
N SER A 99 -8.43 -3.76 4.62
CA SER A 99 -8.21 -5.11 5.14
C SER A 99 -7.37 -5.11 6.41
N ALA A 100 -6.30 -4.30 6.46
CA ALA A 100 -5.47 -4.11 7.64
C ALA A 100 -6.27 -3.47 8.81
N ALA A 101 -7.05 -2.43 8.53
CA ALA A 101 -7.91 -1.81 9.54
C ALA A 101 -8.96 -2.80 10.10
N LYS A 102 -9.57 -3.63 9.25
CA LYS A 102 -10.50 -4.69 9.67
C LYS A 102 -9.83 -5.73 10.57
N ALA A 103 -8.60 -6.13 10.27
CA ALA A 103 -7.84 -7.06 11.10
C ALA A 103 -7.56 -6.47 12.50
N ALA A 104 -7.08 -5.23 12.57
CA ALA A 104 -6.82 -4.54 13.84
C ALA A 104 -8.09 -4.36 14.69
N TRP A 105 -9.24 -4.07 14.08
CA TRP A 105 -10.53 -4.00 14.80
C TRP A 105 -10.94 -5.34 15.42
N LEU A 106 -10.70 -6.46 14.72
CA LEU A 106 -10.99 -7.81 15.24
C LEU A 106 -10.06 -8.21 16.40
N GLU A 107 -8.80 -7.75 16.38
CA GLU A 107 -7.87 -7.93 17.50
C GLU A 107 -8.34 -7.18 18.74
N VAL A 108 -8.72 -5.90 18.62
CA VAL A 108 -9.23 -5.07 19.73
C VAL A 108 -10.53 -5.63 20.31
N ASP A 109 -11.47 -6.09 19.48
CA ASP A 109 -12.69 -6.77 19.93
C ASP A 109 -12.38 -8.12 20.63
N GLY A 110 -11.40 -8.87 20.11
CA GLY A 110 -10.88 -10.09 20.74
C GLY A 110 -10.32 -9.85 22.15
N LEU A 111 -9.57 -8.77 22.36
CA LEU A 111 -9.02 -8.37 23.66
C LEU A 111 -10.08 -7.81 24.63
N LYS A 112 -11.20 -7.28 24.11
CA LYS A 112 -12.28 -6.70 24.93
C LYS A 112 -13.16 -7.75 25.62
N LYS A 113 -13.24 -8.97 25.08
CA LYS A 113 -14.07 -10.07 25.60
C LYS A 113 -13.54 -10.71 26.91
N PRO A 114 -12.27 -11.17 27.00
CA PRO A 114 -11.77 -11.80 28.24
C PRO A 114 -11.71 -10.84 29.44
N SER A 115 -11.72 -9.53 29.19
CA SER A 115 -11.81 -8.50 30.25
C SER A 115 -13.25 -8.22 30.71
N SER A 116 -14.28 -8.80 30.08
CA SER A 116 -15.68 -8.73 30.52
C SER A 116 -16.12 -9.92 31.38
N GLU A 117 -15.44 -11.07 31.25
CA GLU A 117 -15.75 -12.30 31.98
C GLU A 117 -15.08 -12.35 33.37
N LEU A 118 -14.09 -11.49 33.62
CA LEU A 118 -13.38 -11.36 34.90
C LEU A 118 -14.07 -10.42 35.91
N GLN A 119 -15.40 -10.30 35.86
CA GLN A 119 -16.16 -9.74 36.99
C GLN A 119 -16.59 -10.87 37.93
N PRO A 120 -16.29 -10.80 39.23
CA PRO A 120 -16.60 -11.88 40.16
C PRO A 120 -18.11 -12.04 40.30
N SER A 121 -18.62 -13.21 39.89
CA SER A 121 -19.89 -13.72 40.40
C SER A 121 -19.82 -13.72 41.92
N GLY A 122 -20.73 -13.00 42.58
CA GLY A 122 -20.69 -12.76 44.02
C GLY A 122 -20.96 -14.03 44.83
N GLU A 123 -19.93 -14.85 45.02
CA GLU A 123 -20.00 -16.03 45.86
C GLU A 123 -20.06 -15.62 47.33
N THR A 124 -21.18 -15.95 47.97
CA THR A 124 -21.46 -15.56 49.35
C THR A 124 -20.63 -16.40 50.31
N VAL A 125 -19.45 -15.88 50.68
CA VAL A 125 -18.58 -16.43 51.73
C VAL A 125 -19.27 -16.38 53.10
N ASN A 126 -20.09 -17.39 53.37
CA ASN A 126 -20.73 -17.58 54.66
C ASN A 126 -19.73 -18.25 55.63
N PRO A 127 -19.48 -17.74 56.85
CA PRO A 127 -18.36 -18.23 57.68
C PRO A 127 -18.62 -19.56 58.40
N LEU A 128 -17.53 -20.15 58.91
CA LEU A 128 -17.41 -21.25 59.89
C LEU A 128 -17.45 -22.70 59.37
N GLU A 129 -16.27 -23.24 59.04
CA GLU A 129 -15.68 -24.52 59.49
C GLU A 129 -14.17 -24.46 59.08
N GLY A 130 -13.17 -25.10 59.69
CA GLY A 130 -13.14 -26.30 60.52
C GLY A 130 -12.00 -27.22 60.02
N ALA A 131 -10.74 -26.75 59.99
CA ALA A 131 -9.66 -27.23 60.88
C ALA A 131 -8.64 -28.20 60.19
N ASP A 132 -7.59 -28.57 60.92
CA ASP A 132 -6.71 -29.76 60.74
C ASP A 132 -5.68 -29.89 59.57
N SER A 133 -4.55 -29.19 59.73
CA SER A 133 -3.20 -29.78 59.99
C SER A 133 -2.67 -31.06 59.28
N ALA A 134 -1.76 -30.90 58.31
CA ALA A 134 -0.51 -31.71 58.08
C ALA A 134 0.25 -31.13 56.85
N THR A 135 1.56 -30.86 56.80
CA THR A 135 2.81 -31.57 57.21
C THR A 135 3.25 -32.69 56.27
N THR A 136 4.08 -32.37 55.25
CA THR A 136 5.36 -33.07 54.90
C THR A 136 6.07 -32.42 53.70
N THR A 137 7.36 -32.70 53.54
CA THR A 137 8.26 -32.38 52.39
C THR A 137 8.97 -33.69 51.98
N PRO A 138 10.00 -33.73 51.08
CA PRO A 138 10.38 -32.92 49.90
C PRO A 138 10.49 -33.81 48.62
N THR A 139 11.09 -33.35 47.50
CA THR A 139 12.15 -34.05 46.69
C THR A 139 12.45 -33.35 45.34
N THR A 140 13.70 -33.47 44.87
CA THR A 140 14.32 -32.85 43.67
C THR A 140 14.08 -33.61 42.37
N GLY A 141 14.09 -32.93 41.19
CA GLY A 141 14.02 -33.60 39.88
C GLY A 141 14.42 -32.76 38.64
N THR A 142 15.71 -32.75 38.32
CA THR A 142 16.34 -32.35 37.02
C THR A 142 17.29 -33.51 36.61
N PRO A 143 17.91 -33.61 35.40
CA PRO A 143 17.81 -32.78 34.17
C PRO A 143 17.79 -33.55 32.81
N VAL A 144 17.40 -32.88 31.71
CA VAL A 144 17.87 -33.08 30.30
C VAL A 144 17.38 -31.88 29.44
N GLY A 145 17.98 -31.48 28.32
CA GLY A 145 19.24 -31.89 27.67
C GLY A 145 19.20 -31.80 26.12
N GLY A 146 20.03 -30.94 25.51
CA GLY A 146 20.10 -30.70 24.03
C GLY A 146 19.43 -29.37 23.59
N ALA A 147 19.96 -28.49 22.72
CA ALA A 147 21.05 -28.54 21.72
C ALA A 147 20.80 -29.54 20.55
N ALA A 148 21.15 -29.32 19.27
CA ALA A 148 21.90 -28.26 18.55
C ALA A 148 21.57 -28.36 17.02
N THR A 149 21.87 -27.48 16.03
CA THR A 149 22.38 -26.09 15.87
C THR A 149 22.28 -25.66 14.37
N ALA A 150 22.53 -24.38 14.04
CA ALA A 150 22.75 -23.82 12.68
C ALA A 150 21.52 -23.71 11.74
N GLY A 151 21.49 -22.91 10.66
CA GLY A 151 22.56 -22.19 9.93
C GLY A 151 22.92 -22.92 8.62
N THR A 152 23.32 -22.28 7.50
CA THR A 152 23.82 -20.91 7.27
C THR A 152 23.59 -20.49 5.79
N ALA A 153 23.75 -19.20 5.51
CA ALA A 153 23.60 -18.50 4.22
C ALA A 153 24.30 -19.11 2.98
N LYS A 154 23.98 -18.54 1.81
CA LYS A 154 24.92 -18.48 0.67
C LYS A 154 24.92 -17.09 0.01
N GLU A 155 26.08 -16.67 -0.45
CA GLU A 155 26.35 -15.32 -0.97
C GLU A 155 27.37 -15.40 -2.13
N THR A 156 27.35 -14.40 -3.02
CA THR A 156 28.48 -13.92 -3.85
C THR A 156 29.04 -14.79 -4.99
N THR A 157 29.52 -14.08 -6.03
CA THR A 157 30.12 -14.54 -7.31
C THR A 157 29.17 -15.22 -8.32
N ARG A 158 29.29 -14.97 -9.63
CA ARG A 158 30.36 -14.33 -10.41
C ARG A 158 29.82 -13.50 -11.57
#